data_AF-A0A924VAY7-F1
#
_entry.id   AF-A0A924VAY7-F1
#
_cell.length_a   1.000
_cell.length_b   1.000
_cell.length_c   1.000
_cell.angle_alpha   90.00
_cell.angle_beta   90.00
_cell.angle_gamma   90.00
#
_symmetry.space_group_name_H-M   'P 1'
#
loop_
_entity.id
_entity.type
_entity.pdbx_description
1 polymer ?
#
loop_
_entity_poly.entity_id
_entity_poly.type
_entity_poly.pdbx_seq_one_letter_code
_entity_poly.pdbx_strand_id
1 'polypeptide(L)'
;MIKMNATKAKNEFGLLIDEARNQPVSIEKNGRAVAVVLSIAEYERMVALEDAWWAKKAEEISAEGFLDQGESDKFLAEMLNAKD
;
A
#
# COMPACT_ATOMS: atom_id res chain seq x y z
N MET A 1 -13.32 11.93 -5.61
CA MET A 1 -13.30 11.48 -4.20
C MET A 1 -14.19 12.41 -3.39
N ILE A 2 -15.18 11.85 -2.72
CA ILE A 2 -16.05 12.62 -1.81
C ILE A 2 -15.53 12.54 -0.37
N LYS A 3 -16.01 13.43 0.49
CA LYS A 3 -15.64 13.49 1.91
C LYS A 3 -16.85 13.16 2.77
N MET A 4 -16.64 12.33 3.78
CA MET A 4 -17.65 11.97 4.76
C MET A 4 -17.04 12.07 6.16
N ASN A 5 -17.69 12.78 7.08
CA ASN A 5 -17.19 12.80 8.45
C ASN A 5 -17.41 11.43 9.12
N ALA A 6 -16.59 11.12 10.13
CA ALA A 6 -16.62 9.82 10.81
C ALA A 6 -17.98 9.49 11.46
N THR A 7 -18.69 10.51 11.98
CA THR A 7 -20.02 10.32 12.57
C THR A 7 -21.05 9.90 11.52
N LYS A 8 -21.02 10.53 10.34
CA LYS A 8 -21.88 10.19 9.20
C LYS A 8 -21.53 8.82 8.65
N ALA A 9 -20.24 8.50 8.49
CA ALA A 9 -19.79 7.18 8.06
C ALA A 9 -20.30 6.05 8.98
N LYS A 10 -20.29 6.27 10.30
CA LYS A 10 -20.83 5.33 11.29
C LYS A 10 -22.36 5.20 11.16
N ASN A 11 -23.08 6.30 11.01
CA ASN A 11 -24.54 6.31 11.05
C ASN A 11 -25.18 5.92 9.71
N GLU A 12 -24.49 6.16 8.59
CA GLU A 12 -24.97 5.95 7.22
C GLU A 12 -24.05 4.98 6.46
N PHE A 13 -23.70 3.86 7.10
CA PHE A 13 -22.76 2.89 6.54
C PHE A 13 -23.20 2.33 5.17
N GLY A 14 -24.51 2.11 4.98
CA GLY A 14 -25.04 1.66 3.68
C GLY A 14 -24.73 2.64 2.55
N LEU A 15 -24.98 3.94 2.77
CA LEU A 15 -24.65 5.00 1.81
C LEU A 15 -23.14 5.09 1.56
N LEU A 16 -22.32 4.96 2.61
CA LEU A 16 -20.85 4.93 2.47
C LEU A 16 -20.41 3.83 1.50
N ILE A 17 -20.95 2.62 1.65
CA ILE A 17 -20.60 1.50 0.77
C ILE A 17 -21.10 1.71 -0.65
N ASP A 18 -22.34 2.19 -0.83
CA ASP A 18 -22.88 2.48 -2.17
C ASP A 18 -22.08 3.55 -2.91
N GLU A 19 -21.64 4.60 -2.22
CA GLU A 19 -20.74 5.61 -2.78
C GLU A 19 -19.36 5.02 -3.09
N ALA A 20 -18.78 4.26 -2.16
CA ALA A 20 -17.44 3.65 -2.30
C ALA A 20 -17.33 2.68 -3.48
N ARG A 21 -18.46 2.07 -3.90
CA ARG A 21 -18.51 1.22 -5.09
C ARG A 21 -18.30 2.00 -6.39
N ASN A 22 -18.70 3.27 -6.43
CA ASN A 22 -18.62 4.11 -7.61
C ASN A 22 -17.41 5.07 -7.58
N GLN A 23 -17.00 5.50 -6.39
CA GLN A 23 -15.90 6.45 -6.22
C GLN A 23 -15.26 6.36 -4.82
N PRO A 24 -13.97 6.71 -4.65
CA PRO A 24 -13.35 6.76 -3.33
C PRO A 24 -14.06 7.75 -2.38
N VAL A 25 -14.24 7.34 -1.13
CA VAL A 25 -14.80 8.15 -0.04
C VAL A 25 -13.76 8.36 1.04
N SER A 26 -13.32 9.60 1.25
CA SER A 26 -12.44 9.98 2.35
C SER A 26 -13.24 10.16 3.63
N ILE A 27 -12.89 9.40 4.67
CA ILE A 27 -13.43 9.56 6.02
C ILE A 27 -12.61 10.61 6.76
N GLU A 28 -13.27 11.65 7.30
CA GLU A 28 -12.64 12.72 8.06
C GLU A 28 -13.04 12.70 9.54
N LYS A 29 -12.06 12.88 10.44
CA LYS A 29 -12.27 13.07 11.87
C LYS A 29 -11.72 14.44 12.26
N ASN A 30 -12.57 15.30 12.81
CA ASN A 30 -12.21 16.69 13.19
C ASN A 30 -11.53 17.46 12.04
N GLY A 31 -12.02 17.29 10.81
CA GLY A 31 -11.48 17.95 9.60
C GLY A 31 -10.21 17.33 9.01
N ARG A 32 -9.66 16.28 9.62
CA ARG A 32 -8.51 15.54 9.08
C ARG A 32 -8.96 14.25 8.39
N ALA A 33 -8.51 14.02 7.16
CA ALA A 33 -8.68 12.73 6.49
C ALA A 33 -7.92 11.63 7.25
N VAL A 34 -8.62 10.56 7.63
CA VAL A 34 -8.07 9.45 8.44
C VAL A 34 -8.15 8.09 7.76
N ALA A 35 -9.05 7.92 6.79
CA ALA A 35 -9.18 6.70 6.01
C ALA A 35 -9.83 7.00 4.66
N VAL A 36 -9.69 6.08 3.70
CA VAL A 36 -10.43 6.10 2.42
C VAL A 36 -11.10 4.74 2.26
N VAL A 37 -12.37 4.75 1.86
CA VAL A 37 -13.10 3.54 1.47
C VAL A 37 -13.27 3.58 -0.05
N LEU A 38 -13.02 2.45 -0.70
CA LEU A 38 -13.09 2.26 -2.14
C LEU A 38 -13.60 0.84 -2.44
N SER A 39 -13.97 0.60 -3.69
CA SER A 39 -14.43 -0.72 -4.13
C SER A 39 -13.30 -1.75 -4.09
N ILE A 40 -13.63 -3.02 -3.89
CA ILE A 40 -12.62 -4.10 -3.88
C ILE A 40 -11.82 -4.14 -5.20
N ALA A 41 -12.48 -3.91 -6.34
CA ALA A 41 -11.82 -3.87 -7.64
C ALA A 41 -10.82 -2.70 -7.78
N GLU A 42 -11.09 -1.57 -7.14
CA GLU A 42 -10.12 -0.46 -7.07
C GLU A 42 -8.91 -0.83 -6.21
N TYR A 43 -9.15 -1.47 -5.07
CA TYR A 43 -8.09 -1.92 -4.18
C TYR A 43 -7.18 -2.93 -4.86
N GLU A 44 -7.76 -3.97 -5.48
CA GLU A 44 -7.01 -5.01 -6.20
C GLU A 44 -6.21 -4.43 -7.36
N ARG A 45 -6.76 -3.45 -8.09
CA ARG A 45 -6.01 -2.75 -9.14
C ARG A 45 -4.81 -2.00 -8.58
N MET A 46 -4.96 -1.32 -7.44
CA MET A 46 -3.84 -0.62 -6.80
C MET A 46 -2.74 -1.60 -6.35
N VAL A 47 -3.12 -2.72 -5.74
CA VAL A 47 -2.18 -3.78 -5.33
C VAL A 47 -1.44 -4.32 -6.56
N ALA A 48 -2.15 -4.64 -7.64
CA ALA A 48 -1.52 -5.13 -8.87
C ALA A 48 -0.54 -4.12 -9.49
N LEU A 49 -0.85 -2.82 -9.41
CA LEU A 49 0.05 -1.77 -9.87
C LEU A 49 1.31 -1.66 -9.00
N GLU A 50 1.16 -1.79 -7.68
CA GLU A 50 2.29 -1.82 -6.75
C GLU A 50 3.19 -3.03 -7.01
N ASP A 51 2.62 -4.22 -7.16
CA ASP A 51 3.35 -5.45 -7.47
C ASP A 51 4.10 -5.33 -8.80
N ALA A 52 3.44 -4.82 -9.85
CA ALA A 52 4.07 -4.61 -11.15
C ALA A 52 5.23 -3.60 -11.07
N TRP A 53 5.09 -2.55 -10.24
CA TRP A 53 6.16 -1.58 -10.02
C TRP A 53 7.36 -2.20 -9.32
N TRP A 54 7.15 -3.00 -8.28
CA TRP A 54 8.22 -3.72 -7.59
C TRP A 54 8.90 -4.74 -8.51
N ALA A 55 8.14 -5.48 -9.31
CA ALA A 55 8.68 -6.43 -10.26
C ALA A 55 9.60 -5.74 -11.29
N LYS A 56 9.14 -4.61 -11.85
CA LYS A 56 9.94 -3.83 -12.79
C LYS A 56 11.24 -3.32 -12.15
N LYS A 57 11.16 -2.81 -10.93
CA LYS A 57 12.34 -2.32 -10.21
C LYS A 57 13.33 -3.44 -9.89
N ALA A 58 12.83 -4.62 -9.54
CA ALA A 58 13.67 -5.79 -9.32
C ALA A 58 14.36 -6.25 -10.61
N GLU A 59 13.64 -6.24 -11.74
CA GLU A 59 14.21 -6.56 -13.07
C GLU A 59 15.35 -5.58 -13.43
N GLU A 60 15.12 -4.27 -13.29
CA GLU A 60 16.11 -3.23 -13.54
C GLU A 60 17.39 -3.43 -12.69
N ILE A 61 17.25 -3.71 -11.40
CA ILE A 61 18.40 -3.93 -10.49
C ILE A 61 19.08 -5.27 -10.79
N SER A 62 18.33 -6.32 -11.11
CA SER A 62 18.90 -7.63 -11.43
C SER A 62 19.80 -7.61 -12.66
N ALA A 63 19.61 -6.63 -13.56
CA ALA A 63 20.49 -6.42 -14.70
C ALA A 63 21.92 -6.02 -14.28
N GLU A 64 22.09 -5.47 -13.07
CA GLU A 64 23.40 -5.15 -12.48
C GLU A 64 24.10 -6.39 -11.90
N GLY A 65 23.39 -7.52 -11.82
CA GLY A 65 23.88 -8.77 -11.23
C GLY A 65 23.48 -8.94 -9.77
N PHE A 66 23.76 -10.13 -9.24
CA PHE A 66 23.52 -10.48 -7.84
C PHE A 66 24.84 -10.79 -7.15
N LEU A 67 24.85 -10.69 -5.82
CA LEU A 67 25.99 -11.12 -5.00
C LEU A 67 26.28 -12.60 -5.22
N ASP A 68 27.57 -12.95 -5.31
CA ASP A 68 27.96 -14.36 -5.28
C ASP A 68 27.79 -14.96 -3.87
N GLN A 69 28.05 -16.27 -3.74
CA GLN A 69 27.90 -16.98 -2.47
C GLN A 69 28.79 -16.38 -1.36
N GLY A 70 30.05 -16.05 -1.67
CA GLY A 70 31.00 -15.55 -0.69
C GLY A 70 30.67 -14.12 -0.27
N GLU A 71 30.25 -13.28 -1.21
CA GLU A 71 29.76 -11.93 -0.96
C GLU A 71 28.47 -11.95 -0.11
N SER A 72 27.55 -12.86 -0.42
CA SER A 72 26.31 -13.06 0.33
C SER A 72 26.58 -13.50 1.76
N ASP A 73 27.44 -14.50 1.96
CA ASP A 73 27.80 -15.03 3.29
C ASP A 73 28.44 -13.93 4.16
N LYS A 74 29.29 -13.10 3.56
CA LYS A 74 29.90 -11.96 4.25
C LYS A 74 28.87 -10.89 4.63
N PHE A 75 28.00 -10.51 3.69
CA PHE A 75 26.94 -9.54 3.94
C PHE A 75 26.00 -9.98 5.08
N LEU A 76 25.59 -11.24 5.07
CA LEU A 76 24.74 -11.81 6.12
C LEU A 76 25.44 -11.85 7.49
N ALA A 77 26.73 -12.19 7.51
CA ALA A 77 27.53 -12.16 8.73
C ALA A 77 27.67 -10.74 9.31
N GLU A 78 27.80 -9.72 8.46
CA GLU A 78 27.85 -8.31 8.89
C GLU A 78 26.50 -7.85 9.46
N MET A 79 25.38 -8.19 8.80
CA MET A 79 24.03 -7.89 9.27
C MET A 79 23.72 -8.53 10.64
N LEU A 80 24.13 -9.79 10.86
CA LEU A 80 23.91 -10.50 12.12
C LEU A 80 24.75 -9.95 13.28
N ASN A 81 25.88 -9.29 12.99
CA ASN A 81 26.78 -8.72 13.98
C ASN A 81 26.57 -7.21 14.20
N ALA A 82 25.63 -6.58 13.49
CA ALA A 82 25.24 -5.22 13.75
C ALA A 82 24.59 -5.14 15.15
N LYS A 83 25.35 -4.66 16.14
CA LYS A 83 24.76 -4.25 17.43
C LYS A 83 23.89 -3.03 17.19
N ASP A 84 22.72 -3.03 17.84
CA ASP A 84 21.71 -1.95 17.86
C ASP A 84 22.32 -0.54 17.96
#